data_AF-A0A530R4J8-F1
#
_entry.id   AF-A0A530R4J8-F1
#
_cell.length_a   1.000
_cell.length_b   1.000
_cell.length_c   1.000
_cell.angle_alpha   90.00
_cell.angle_beta   90.00
_cell.angle_gamma   90.00
#
_symmetry.space_group_name_H-M   'P 1'
#
loop_
_entity.id
_entity.type
_entity.pdbx_description
1 polymer ?
#
loop_
_entity_poly.entity_id
_entity_poly.type
_entity_poly.pdbx_seq_one_letter_code
_entity_poly.pdbx_strand_id
1 'polypeptide(L)'
;KKMVLLAMDAMTSFSIVPLRFASHLGLIFGFLGLAALGYTLSSWFAGSVLPGWTSLAAIVLILGSVQLLVLGIFGEYLGRMYMETKRRPLYLINEIAAHDPAAGKLPVHRLQEMAHELAKGAARASGRV
;
A
#
# COMPACT_ATOMS: atom_id res chain seq x y z
N LYS A 1 -27.91 15.72 -1.49
CA LYS A 1 -26.61 16.44 -1.43
C LYS A 1 -25.75 16.03 -0.24
N LYS A 2 -26.21 16.15 1.03
CA LYS A 2 -25.44 15.72 2.23
C LYS A 2 -25.01 14.24 2.23
N MET A 3 -25.88 13.32 1.80
CA MET A 3 -25.55 11.88 1.80
C MET A 3 -24.54 11.45 0.73
N VAL A 4 -24.47 12.16 -0.41
CA VAL A 4 -23.46 11.91 -1.45
C VAL A 4 -22.08 12.31 -0.94
N LEU A 5 -21.98 13.45 -0.24
CA LEU A 5 -20.74 13.90 0.39
C LEU A 5 -20.25 12.87 1.42
N LEU A 6 -21.15 12.36 2.26
CA LEU A 6 -20.85 11.34 3.27
C LEU A 6 -20.33 10.03 2.64
N ALA A 7 -20.92 9.60 1.52
CA ALA A 7 -20.51 8.41 0.79
C ALA A 7 -19.14 8.60 0.10
N MET A 8 -18.88 9.79 -0.45
CA MET A 8 -17.57 10.11 -1.01
C MET A 8 -16.47 10.16 0.06
N ASP A 9 -16.74 10.78 1.20
CA ASP A 9 -15.84 10.77 2.36
C ASP A 9 -15.57 9.35 2.86
N ALA A 10 -16.60 8.49 2.90
CA ALA A 10 -16.41 7.09 3.28
C ALA A 10 -15.55 6.31 2.28
N MET A 11 -15.73 6.54 0.97
CA MET A 11 -14.94 5.88 -0.07
C MET A 11 -13.46 6.31 -0.05
N THR A 12 -13.17 7.59 0.15
CA THR A 12 -11.79 8.10 0.23
C THR A 12 -11.14 7.78 1.58
N SER A 13 -11.91 7.79 2.67
CA SER A 13 -11.40 7.58 4.04
C SER A 13 -11.19 6.12 4.41
N PHE A 14 -11.85 5.16 3.73
CA PHE A 14 -11.70 3.73 4.04
C PHE A 14 -11.10 2.87 2.93
N SER A 15 -10.87 3.38 1.72
CA SER A 15 -10.40 2.55 0.59
C SER A 15 -9.19 3.10 -0.14
N ILE A 16 -8.35 2.16 -0.57
CA ILE A 16 -7.22 2.31 -1.50
C ILE A 16 -7.68 2.50 -2.96
N VAL A 17 -8.96 2.26 -3.25
CA VAL A 17 -9.53 2.22 -4.61
C VAL A 17 -9.30 3.51 -5.41
N PRO A 18 -9.58 4.72 -4.89
CA PRO A 18 -9.38 5.97 -5.65
C PRO A 18 -7.91 6.18 -6.02
N LEU A 19 -7.01 5.82 -5.11
CA LEU A 19 -5.58 5.98 -5.29
C LEU A 19 -5.02 4.98 -6.31
N ARG A 20 -5.50 3.73 -6.28
CA ARG A 20 -5.21 2.74 -7.33
C ARG A 20 -5.68 3.21 -8.69
N PHE A 21 -6.88 3.77 -8.79
CA PHE A 21 -7.39 4.32 -10.05
C PHE A 21 -6.48 5.42 -10.60
N ALA A 22 -6.05 6.36 -9.74
CA ALA A 22 -5.09 7.40 -10.13
C ALA A 22 -3.76 6.82 -10.63
N SER A 23 -3.23 5.77 -9.98
CA SER A 23 -2.01 5.09 -10.44
C SER A 23 -2.16 4.46 -11.82
N HIS A 24 -3.29 3.81 -12.11
CA HIS A 24 -3.55 3.24 -13.43
C HIS A 24 -3.67 4.32 -14.50
N LEU A 25 -4.33 5.44 -14.19
CA LEU A 25 -4.38 6.59 -15.10
C LEU A 25 -2.97 7.13 -15.39
N GLY A 26 -2.13 7.30 -14.37
CA GLY A 26 -0.74 7.75 -14.55
C GLY A 26 0.03 6.83 -15.50
N LEU A 27 -0.13 5.51 -15.37
CA LEU A 27 0.48 4.54 -16.27
C LEU A 27 -0.04 4.67 -17.71
N ILE A 28 -1.37 4.71 -17.90
CA ILE A 28 -2.00 4.82 -19.23
C ILE A 28 -1.56 6.11 -19.93
N PHE A 29 -1.66 7.25 -19.25
CA PHE A 29 -1.26 8.54 -19.84
C PHE A 29 0.24 8.65 -20.06
N GLY A 30 1.07 8.01 -19.21
CA GLY A 30 2.51 7.89 -19.46
C GLY A 30 2.82 7.13 -20.76
N PHE A 31 2.12 6.02 -21.02
CA PHE A 31 2.24 5.29 -22.29
C PHE A 31 1.73 6.10 -23.49
N LEU A 32 0.59 6.80 -23.35
CA LEU A 32 0.08 7.68 -24.40
C LEU A 32 1.06 8.82 -24.71
N GLY A 33 1.73 9.38 -23.70
CA GLY A 33 2.76 10.39 -23.88
C GLY A 33 3.97 9.87 -24.66
N LEU A 34 4.43 8.65 -24.35
CA LEU A 34 5.49 7.97 -25.13
C LEU A 34 5.06 7.67 -26.56
N ALA A 35 3.82 7.25 -26.79
CA ALA A 35 3.29 7.03 -28.13
C ALA A 35 3.21 8.36 -28.93
N ALA A 36 2.74 9.44 -28.30
CA ALA A 36 2.71 10.77 -28.88
C ALA A 36 4.12 11.30 -29.20
N LEU A 37 5.12 10.96 -28.39
CA LEU A 37 6.52 11.25 -28.67
C LEU A 37 6.96 10.55 -29.96
N GLY A 38 6.66 9.25 -30.09
CA GLY A 38 6.96 8.48 -31.31
C GLY A 38 6.31 9.09 -32.57
N TYR A 39 5.04 9.48 -32.48
CA TYR A 39 4.34 10.20 -33.55
C TYR A 39 5.03 11.52 -33.90
N THR A 40 5.40 12.32 -32.89
CA THR A 40 6.05 13.62 -33.07
C THR A 40 7.41 13.48 -33.77
N LEU A 41 8.21 12.48 -33.38
CA LEU A 41 9.47 12.17 -34.05
C LEU A 41 9.24 11.70 -35.50
N SER A 42 8.25 10.83 -35.73
CA SER A 42 7.92 10.38 -37.09
C SER A 42 7.49 11.52 -38.01
N SER A 43 6.69 12.47 -37.51
CA SER A 43 6.27 13.65 -38.26
C SER A 43 7.46 14.57 -38.59
N TRP A 44 8.46 14.64 -37.71
CA TRP A 44 9.70 15.36 -37.96
C TRP A 44 10.54 14.74 -39.09
N PHE A 45 10.66 13.42 -39.11
CA PHE A 45 11.32 12.73 -40.23
C PHE A 45 10.57 12.91 -41.57
N ALA A 46 9.24 13.08 -41.53
CA ALA A 46 8.43 13.34 -42.72
C ALA A 46 8.54 14.79 -43.24
N GLY A 47 9.24 15.69 -42.53
CA GLY A 47 9.42 17.09 -42.95
C GLY A 47 8.17 17.97 -42.79
N SER A 48 7.11 17.48 -42.16
CA SER A 48 5.80 18.13 -42.07
C SER A 48 5.60 19.01 -40.82
N VAL A 49 6.67 19.56 -40.24
CA VAL A 49 6.61 20.25 -38.94
C VAL A 49 7.33 21.58 -38.93
N LEU A 50 6.74 22.53 -38.19
CA LEU A 50 7.32 23.84 -37.94
C LEU A 50 8.65 23.72 -37.17
N PRO A 51 9.67 24.53 -37.51
CA PRO A 51 10.93 24.58 -36.78
C PRO A 51 10.69 24.83 -35.28
N GLY A 52 11.40 24.08 -34.43
CA GLY A 52 11.32 24.21 -32.97
C GLY A 52 10.11 23.54 -32.31
N TRP A 53 9.02 23.27 -33.05
CA TRP A 53 7.81 22.64 -32.49
C TRP A 53 8.10 21.21 -32.00
N THR A 54 8.78 20.40 -32.81
CA THR A 54 9.12 19.02 -32.47
C THR A 54 9.98 18.93 -31.21
N SER A 55 11.01 19.77 -31.09
CA SER A 55 11.89 19.76 -29.91
C SER A 55 11.14 20.17 -28.64
N LEU A 56 10.27 21.18 -28.72
CA LEU A 56 9.46 21.61 -27.58
C LEU A 56 8.47 20.53 -27.17
N ALA A 57 7.72 19.99 -28.12
CA ALA A 57 6.78 18.90 -27.89
C ALA A 57 7.48 17.66 -27.33
N ALA A 58 8.65 17.29 -27.86
CA ALA A 58 9.42 16.15 -27.39
C ALA A 58 9.87 16.31 -25.93
N ILE A 59 10.42 17.47 -25.55
CA ILE A 59 10.84 17.74 -24.16
C ILE A 59 9.64 17.65 -23.21
N VAL A 60 8.52 18.30 -23.57
CA VAL A 60 7.30 18.29 -22.74
C VAL A 60 6.73 16.87 -22.61
N LEU A 61 6.69 16.10 -23.70
CA LEU A 61 6.16 14.74 -23.70
C LEU A 61 7.06 13.78 -22.92
N ILE A 62 8.39 13.88 -23.05
CA ILE A 62 9.33 13.07 -22.28
C ILE A 62 9.18 13.35 -20.79
N LEU A 63 9.28 14.64 -20.40
CA LEU A 63 9.19 15.03 -18.99
C LEU A 63 7.80 14.68 -18.41
N GLY A 64 6.73 14.96 -19.15
CA GLY A 64 5.37 14.63 -18.73
C GLY A 64 5.14 13.13 -18.58
N SER A 65 5.64 12.31 -19.50
CA SER A 65 5.51 10.85 -19.42
C SER A 65 6.24 10.30 -18.21
N VAL A 66 7.47 10.76 -17.96
CA VAL A 66 8.25 10.35 -16.77
C VAL A 66 7.55 10.79 -15.49
N GLN A 67 7.05 12.03 -15.41
CA GLN A 67 6.32 12.54 -14.25
C GLN A 67 5.07 11.71 -13.94
N LEU A 68 4.29 11.33 -14.96
CA LEU A 68 3.08 10.52 -14.80
C LEU A 68 3.40 9.09 -14.34
N LEU A 69 4.47 8.48 -14.88
CA LEU A 69 4.94 7.17 -14.42
C LEU A 69 5.38 7.22 -12.95
N VAL A 70 6.15 8.25 -12.59
CA VAL A 70 6.61 8.46 -11.20
C VAL A 70 5.42 8.69 -10.27
N LEU A 71 4.43 9.49 -10.66
CA LEU A 71 3.17 9.67 -9.91
C LEU A 71 2.41 8.34 -9.74
N GLY A 72 2.38 7.50 -10.77
CA GLY A 72 1.77 6.18 -10.71
C GLY A 72 2.40 5.29 -9.64
N ILE A 73 3.74 5.24 -9.61
CA ILE A 73 4.52 4.51 -8.61
C ILE A 73 4.27 5.07 -7.21
N PHE A 74 4.27 6.40 -7.05
CA PHE A 74 3.97 7.05 -5.78
C PHE A 74 2.58 6.70 -5.27
N GLY A 75 1.57 6.63 -6.14
CA GLY A 75 0.21 6.24 -5.74
C GLY A 75 0.12 4.81 -5.21
N GLU A 76 0.81 3.86 -5.83
CA GLU A 76 0.87 2.48 -5.34
C GLU A 76 1.59 2.39 -3.98
N TYR A 77 2.67 3.15 -3.81
CA TYR A 77 3.42 3.22 -2.55
C TYR A 77 2.60 3.84 -1.42
N LEU A 78 1.99 5.01 -1.66
CA LEU A 78 1.04 5.66 -0.73
C LEU A 78 -0.09 4.71 -0.38
N GLY A 79 -0.52 3.90 -1.33
CA GLY A 79 -1.56 2.93 -1.12
C GLY A 79 -1.21 1.81 -0.14
N ARG A 80 0.00 1.27 -0.26
CA ARG A 80 0.52 0.27 0.69
C ARG A 80 0.73 0.89 2.07
N MET A 81 1.29 2.09 2.11
CA MET A 81 1.47 2.84 3.36
C MET A 81 0.14 3.07 4.08
N TYR A 82 -0.89 3.48 3.34
CA TYR A 82 -2.23 3.67 3.89
C TYR A 82 -2.83 2.37 4.48
N MET A 83 -2.59 1.23 3.84
CA MET A 83 -3.02 -0.07 4.37
C MET A 83 -2.25 -0.46 5.64
N GLU A 84 -0.94 -0.18 5.68
CA GLU A 84 -0.08 -0.44 6.84
C GLU A 84 -0.50 0.38 8.06
N THR A 85 -0.83 1.66 7.87
CA THR A 85 -1.28 2.55 8.95
C THR A 85 -2.55 2.05 9.63
N LYS A 86 -3.38 1.24 8.95
CA LYS A 86 -4.62 0.69 9.53
C LYS A 86 -4.41 -0.46 10.50
N ARG A 87 -3.19 -1.04 10.62
CA ARG A 87 -2.84 -2.10 11.59
C ARG A 87 -3.92 -3.16 11.76
N ARG A 88 -4.52 -3.64 10.66
CA ARG A 88 -5.61 -4.62 10.75
C ARG A 88 -5.02 -5.95 11.25
N PRO A 89 -5.43 -6.48 12.42
CA PRO A 89 -4.90 -7.73 12.92
C PRO A 89 -5.17 -8.84 11.91
N LEU A 90 -4.13 -9.62 11.58
CA LEU A 90 -4.18 -10.71 10.58
C LEU A 90 -5.23 -11.79 10.92
N TYR A 91 -5.59 -11.92 12.19
CA TYR A 91 -6.59 -12.85 12.67
C TYR A 91 -7.29 -12.26 13.89
N LEU A 92 -8.59 -12.56 14.00
CA LEU A 92 -9.33 -12.45 15.26
C LEU A 92 -9.39 -13.85 15.86
N ILE A 93 -8.83 -14.04 17.05
CA ILE A 93 -8.99 -15.29 17.80
C ILE A 93 -10.42 -15.32 18.32
N ASN A 94 -11.25 -16.23 17.80
CA ASN A 94 -12.63 -16.36 18.25
C ASN A 94 -12.73 -17.20 19.52
N GLU A 95 -11.95 -18.28 19.61
CA GLU A 95 -11.95 -19.17 20.77
C GLU A 95 -10.58 -19.87 20.90
N ILE A 96 -10.09 -20.04 22.13
CA ILE A 96 -8.88 -20.81 22.43
C ILE A 96 -9.33 -22.08 23.16
N ALA A 97 -9.44 -23.19 22.44
CA ALA A 97 -9.65 -24.48 23.06
C ALA A 97 -8.33 -24.96 23.70
N ALA A 98 -8.17 -24.73 25.00
CA ALA A 98 -7.08 -25.33 25.76
C ALA A 98 -7.29 -26.85 25.83
N HIS A 99 -6.30 -27.64 25.43
CA HIS A 99 -6.34 -29.11 25.46
C HIS A 99 -6.28 -29.69 26.90
N ASP A 100 -6.14 -28.84 27.91
CA ASP A 100 -6.21 -29.23 29.31
C ASP A 100 -7.57 -28.79 29.91
N PRO A 101 -8.52 -29.72 30.14
CA PRO A 101 -9.83 -29.40 30.72
C PRO A 101 -9.74 -28.84 32.15
N ALA A 102 -8.58 -28.89 32.81
CA ALA A 102 -8.35 -28.25 34.11
C ALA A 102 -7.87 -26.79 33.98
N ALA A 103 -7.21 -26.41 32.88
CA ALA A 103 -6.61 -25.08 32.71
C ALA A 103 -7.63 -23.96 32.45
N GLY A 104 -8.76 -24.27 31.80
CA GLY A 104 -9.81 -23.29 31.47
C GLY A 104 -10.60 -22.72 32.65
N LYS A 105 -10.39 -23.25 33.87
CA LYS A 105 -11.09 -22.83 35.09
C LYS A 105 -10.20 -22.07 36.09
N LEU A 106 -8.91 -21.89 35.80
CA LEU A 106 -8.03 -21.16 36.72
C LEU A 106 -8.16 -19.64 36.50
N PRO A 107 -8.41 -18.85 37.57
CA PRO A 107 -8.39 -17.40 37.48
C PRO A 107 -7.01 -16.91 37.01
N VAL A 108 -6.98 -15.88 36.17
CA VAL A 108 -5.77 -15.37 35.47
C VAL A 108 -4.58 -15.12 36.41
N HIS A 109 -4.81 -14.69 37.65
CA HIS A 109 -3.72 -14.50 38.62
C HIS A 109 -2.94 -15.79 38.93
N ARG A 110 -3.62 -16.95 39.00
CA ARG A 110 -2.95 -18.23 39.24
C ARG A 110 -2.13 -18.70 38.04
N LEU A 111 -2.53 -18.35 36.82
CA LEU A 111 -1.73 -18.62 35.62
C LEU A 111 -0.43 -17.80 35.63
N GLN A 112 -0.49 -16.56 36.11
CA GLN A 112 0.70 -15.70 36.27
C GLN A 112 1.64 -16.25 37.34
N GLU A 113 1.11 -16.72 38.47
CA GLU A 113 1.90 -17.36 39.53
C GLU A 113 2.57 -18.65 39.05
N MET A 114 1.85 -19.51 38.34
CA MET A 114 2.41 -20.75 37.77
C MET A 114 3.49 -20.46 36.73
N ALA A 115 3.29 -19.49 35.84
CA ALA A 115 4.30 -19.08 34.87
C ALA A 115 5.56 -18.53 35.56
N HIS A 116 5.39 -17.77 36.65
CA HIS A 116 6.49 -17.21 37.42
C HIS A 116 7.28 -18.29 38.18
N GLU A 117 6.60 -19.29 38.75
CA GLU A 117 7.24 -20.45 39.38
C GLU A 117 7.95 -21.36 38.36
N LEU A 118 7.36 -21.60 37.19
CA LEU A 118 8.01 -22.35 36.11
C LEU A 118 9.27 -21.63 35.60
N ALA A 119 9.23 -20.31 35.45
CA ALA A 119 10.39 -19.52 35.06
C ALA A 119 11.52 -19.58 36.13
N LYS A 120 11.17 -19.52 37.42
CA LYS A 120 12.14 -19.69 38.52
C LYS A 120 12.72 -21.10 38.58
N GLY A 121 11.90 -22.12 38.33
CA GLY A 121 12.33 -23.52 38.28
C GLY A 121 13.31 -23.77 37.13
N ALA A 122 13.01 -23.26 35.93
CA ALA A 122 13.90 -23.32 34.78
C ALA A 122 15.23 -22.60 35.02
N ALA A 123 15.21 -21.43 35.67
CA ALA A 123 16.43 -20.71 36.05
C ALA A 123 17.30 -21.48 37.07
N ARG A 124 16.68 -22.19 38.03
CA ARG A 124 17.41 -23.06 38.98
C ARG A 124 17.99 -24.32 38.34
N ALA A 125 17.36 -24.83 37.29
CA ALA A 125 17.87 -25.98 36.53
C ALA A 125 19.03 -25.59 35.60
N SER A 126 19.04 -24.37 35.07
CA SER A 126 20.09 -23.87 34.16
C SER A 126 21.35 -23.36 34.87
N GLY A 127 21.31 -23.08 36.17
CA GLY A 127 22.47 -22.62 36.95
C GLY A 127 23.30 -23.75 37.60
N ARG A 128 23.17 -24.99 37.11
CA ARG A 128 23.84 -26.17 37.67
C ARG A 128 24.83 -26.83 36.69
N VAL A 129 25.42 -26.02 35.80
CA VAL A 129 26.60 -26.36 34.99
C VAL A 129 27.67 -25.31 35.24
#